data_AF-A0A349WI66-F1
#
_entry.id   AF-A0A349WI66-F1
#
_cell.length_a   1.000
_cell.length_b   1.000
_cell.length_c   1.000
_cell.angle_alpha   90.00
_cell.angle_beta   90.00
_cell.angle_gamma   90.00
#
_symmetry.space_group_name_H-M   'P 1'
#
loop_
_entity.id
_entity.type
_entity.pdbx_description
1 polymer ?
#
loop_
_entity_poly.entity_id
_entity_poly.type
_entity_poly.pdbx_seq_one_letter_code
_entity_poly.pdbx_strand_id
1 'polypeptide(L)'
;DIEIGDMVVDVKKLDKKSSFNIESPVGTAGIRGTVPAISVTQTPDGGFQQNTSMLRGEIAFTPRGGGLPTMLGPGQSLSSGIGPNGVMLPMQLGQVSAAMMTAIQADVEAAGEAMGISVDGSTDASDASVPASEEDAPSEDELNESDDEREGASKGVGDDDNGTDAVALDKAGLIDLDDPEDLAKADSYVEVTGYAATTLEEKVEQRRSGRRSETSEKDDATFLTDLTSNLDDVVDVSIEAEAIGVKSDAMFDSLLESSENAADVKEVVAVAAEIGANDAESIESVFINVDQADAVKEVMEVASDLGAQDAENLTAVFSNADKADDLKAVMDVATETLGSDDGTGTKVLDSSSASILSSTLQNAD
;
A
#
# COMPACT_ATOMS: atom_id res chain seq x y z
N ASP A 1 -24.82 24.24 -17.61
CA ASP A 1 -24.41 24.65 -18.96
C ASP A 1 -23.77 26.03 -18.89
N ILE A 2 -22.78 26.31 -19.73
CA ILE A 2 -22.14 27.62 -19.85
C ILE A 2 -22.11 28.04 -21.32
N GLU A 3 -22.78 29.13 -21.66
CA GLU A 3 -22.82 29.63 -23.04
C GLU A 3 -21.69 30.63 -23.32
N ILE A 4 -21.48 31.60 -22.42
CA ILE A 4 -20.41 32.62 -22.49
C ILE A 4 -20.06 33.04 -21.06
N GLY A 5 -18.78 33.33 -20.81
CA GLY A 5 -18.28 33.88 -19.55
C GLY A 5 -17.30 32.96 -18.84
N ASP A 6 -16.99 33.30 -17.59
CA ASP A 6 -16.06 32.56 -16.74
C ASP A 6 -16.85 31.81 -15.67
N MET A 7 -16.47 30.56 -15.42
CA MET A 7 -17.05 29.70 -14.41
C MET A 7 -15.95 28.93 -13.70
N VAL A 8 -15.90 29.08 -12.38
CA VAL A 8 -15.11 28.22 -11.51
C VAL A 8 -16.10 27.41 -10.70
N VAL A 9 -15.94 26.10 -10.68
CA VAL A 9 -16.84 25.21 -9.95
C VAL A 9 -16.03 24.40 -8.99
N ASP A 10 -16.37 24.45 -7.71
CA ASP A 10 -15.92 23.46 -6.74
C ASP A 10 -16.99 22.38 -6.64
N VAL A 11 -16.73 21.24 -7.25
CA VAL A 11 -17.65 20.11 -7.21
C VAL A 11 -17.09 19.08 -6.25
N LYS A 12 -17.70 19.01 -5.06
CA LYS A 12 -17.47 17.90 -4.13
C LYS A 12 -17.68 16.57 -4.85
N LYS A 13 -16.89 15.55 -4.50
CA LYS A 13 -17.00 14.22 -5.09
C LYS A 13 -18.44 13.71 -4.99
N LEU A 14 -19.14 13.69 -6.12
CA LEU A 14 -20.51 13.24 -6.22
C LEU A 14 -20.55 11.71 -6.22
N ASP A 15 -21.64 11.14 -5.68
CA ASP A 15 -21.90 9.69 -5.68
C ASP A 15 -21.66 9.08 -7.07
N LYS A 16 -21.26 7.80 -7.13
CA LYS A 16 -20.94 7.10 -8.39
C LYS A 16 -22.06 7.03 -9.42
N LYS A 17 -23.31 7.30 -9.02
CA LYS A 17 -24.48 7.39 -9.91
C LYS A 17 -24.82 8.82 -10.34
N SER A 18 -24.16 9.80 -9.75
CA SER A 18 -24.37 11.21 -10.01
C SER A 18 -23.26 11.69 -10.94
N SER A 19 -23.66 12.11 -12.14
CA SER A 19 -22.80 12.84 -13.05
C SER A 19 -23.13 14.32 -12.97
N PHE A 20 -22.10 15.15 -12.93
CA PHE A 20 -22.22 16.57 -13.20
C PHE A 20 -21.45 16.87 -14.46
N ASN A 21 -22.17 17.31 -15.48
CA ASN A 21 -21.60 17.66 -16.77
C ASN A 21 -21.77 19.15 -16.98
N ILE A 22 -20.72 19.81 -17.43
CA ILE A 22 -20.81 21.17 -17.94
C ILE A 22 -20.81 21.09 -19.46
N GLU A 23 -21.94 21.43 -20.05
CA GLU A 23 -22.08 21.60 -21.49
C GLU A 23 -21.71 23.03 -21.88
N SER A 24 -20.90 23.16 -22.92
CA SER A 24 -20.55 24.44 -23.54
C SER A 24 -20.71 24.39 -25.05
N PRO A 25 -20.69 25.55 -25.74
CA PRO A 25 -20.70 25.60 -27.19
C PRO A 25 -19.55 24.82 -27.87
N VAL A 26 -18.46 24.51 -27.17
CA VAL A 26 -17.28 23.82 -27.73
C VAL A 26 -17.14 22.36 -27.31
N GLY A 27 -17.86 21.89 -26.28
CA GLY A 27 -17.74 20.53 -25.78
C GLY A 27 -18.44 20.29 -24.44
N THR A 28 -18.24 19.10 -23.90
CA THR A 28 -18.77 18.68 -22.61
C THR A 28 -17.62 18.28 -21.69
N ALA A 29 -17.62 18.81 -20.47
CA ALA A 29 -16.69 18.40 -19.42
C ALA A 29 -17.45 17.56 -18.38
N GLY A 30 -17.03 16.32 -18.18
CA GLY A 30 -17.49 15.49 -17.07
C GLY A 30 -16.71 15.83 -15.81
N ILE A 31 -17.41 16.21 -14.73
CA ILE A 31 -16.81 16.79 -13.53
C ILE A 31 -17.23 15.99 -12.30
N ARG A 32 -16.25 15.48 -11.56
CA ARG A 32 -16.47 14.69 -10.34
C ARG A 32 -15.34 14.93 -9.35
N GLY A 33 -15.60 15.62 -8.24
CA GLY A 33 -14.57 15.85 -7.23
C GLY A 33 -13.46 16.77 -7.72
N THR A 34 -13.78 17.74 -8.58
CA THR A 34 -12.78 18.59 -9.24
C THR A 34 -13.08 20.07 -9.09
N VAL A 35 -12.02 20.85 -9.27
CA VAL A 35 -12.09 22.32 -9.31
C VAL A 35 -11.56 22.80 -10.67
N PRO A 36 -12.38 22.77 -11.74
CA PRO A 36 -12.02 23.36 -13.02
C PRO A 36 -12.38 24.85 -13.06
N ALA A 37 -11.54 25.62 -13.76
CA ALA A 37 -11.88 26.95 -14.24
C ALA A 37 -12.11 26.91 -15.75
N ILE A 38 -13.30 27.30 -16.19
CA ILE A 38 -13.73 27.29 -17.59
C ILE A 38 -14.04 28.73 -18.01
N SER A 39 -13.39 29.19 -19.06
CA SER A 39 -13.67 30.48 -19.70
C SER A 39 -14.13 30.25 -21.12
N VAL A 40 -15.35 30.68 -21.46
CA VAL A 40 -15.91 30.60 -22.81
C VAL A 40 -16.10 32.01 -23.36
N THR A 41 -15.45 32.31 -24.48
CA THR A 41 -15.54 33.60 -25.16
C THR A 41 -16.02 33.42 -26.60
N GLN A 42 -16.85 34.36 -27.05
CA GLN A 42 -17.29 34.41 -28.44
C GLN A 42 -16.28 35.22 -29.26
N THR A 43 -15.81 34.68 -30.38
CA THR A 43 -14.91 35.40 -31.28
C THR A 43 -15.69 36.43 -32.12
N PRO A 44 -15.06 37.53 -32.56
CA PRO A 44 -15.71 38.56 -33.37
C PRO A 44 -16.36 38.04 -34.66
N ASP A 45 -15.86 36.91 -35.18
CA ASP A 45 -16.36 36.26 -36.40
C ASP A 45 -17.55 35.33 -36.15
N GLY A 46 -18.01 35.18 -34.90
CA GLY A 46 -19.16 34.35 -34.51
C GLY A 46 -18.82 32.92 -34.08
N GLY A 47 -17.54 32.58 -33.92
CA GLY A 47 -17.08 31.32 -33.33
C GLY A 47 -16.99 31.37 -31.80
N PHE A 48 -16.55 30.28 -31.18
CA PHE A 48 -16.34 30.17 -29.74
C PHE A 48 -14.92 29.70 -29.43
N GLN A 49 -14.31 30.23 -28.38
CA GLN A 49 -13.09 29.71 -27.78
C GLN A 49 -13.37 29.37 -26.32
N GLN A 50 -12.86 28.24 -25.87
CA GLN A 50 -12.88 27.82 -24.48
C GLN A 50 -11.47 27.56 -24.01
N ASN A 51 -11.16 28.10 -22.83
CA ASN A 51 -10.01 27.67 -22.06
C ASN A 51 -10.49 26.96 -20.80
N THR A 52 -9.96 25.77 -20.55
CA THR A 52 -10.23 24.98 -19.35
C THR A 52 -8.94 24.77 -18.60
N SER A 53 -8.88 25.24 -17.36
CA SER A 53 -7.71 25.11 -16.47
C SER A 53 -8.10 24.24 -15.28
N MET A 54 -7.28 23.22 -15.00
CA MET A 54 -7.53 22.27 -13.93
C MET A 54 -6.71 22.61 -12.69
N LEU A 55 -7.40 22.85 -11.57
CA LEU A 55 -6.75 23.16 -10.31
C LEU A 55 -6.63 21.94 -9.40
N ARG A 56 -7.70 21.16 -9.27
CA ARG A 56 -7.73 19.93 -8.45
C ARG A 56 -8.59 18.87 -9.10
N GLY A 57 -8.18 17.61 -8.96
CA GLY A 57 -8.83 16.44 -9.55
C GLY A 57 -8.63 16.34 -11.07
N GLU A 58 -9.41 15.48 -11.72
CA GLU A 58 -9.29 15.16 -13.15
C GLU A 58 -10.63 15.28 -13.88
N ILE A 59 -10.64 15.90 -15.07
CA ILE A 59 -11.82 15.97 -15.93
C ILE A 59 -11.58 15.29 -17.27
N ALA A 60 -12.65 14.70 -17.82
CA ALA A 60 -12.69 14.25 -19.20
C ALA A 60 -13.38 15.32 -20.05
N PHE A 61 -12.63 15.98 -20.94
CA PHE A 61 -13.19 16.94 -21.89
C PHE A 61 -13.47 16.24 -23.23
N THR A 62 -14.74 16.23 -23.63
CA THR A 62 -15.15 15.71 -24.94
C THR A 62 -15.52 16.87 -25.86
N PRO A 63 -14.84 17.04 -27.01
CA PRO A 63 -15.14 18.13 -27.92
C PRO A 63 -16.50 17.96 -28.62
N ARG A 64 -17.15 19.08 -28.95
CA ARG A 64 -18.46 19.08 -29.62
C ARG A 64 -18.32 18.60 -31.06
N GLY A 65 -19.14 17.62 -31.43
CA GLY A 65 -19.02 16.91 -32.72
C GLY A 65 -18.42 15.51 -32.59
N GLY A 66 -18.01 15.12 -31.38
CA GLY A 66 -17.46 13.80 -31.08
C GLY A 66 -15.94 13.76 -31.24
N GLY A 67 -15.34 12.71 -30.69
CA GLY A 67 -13.89 12.54 -30.60
C GLY A 67 -13.52 11.75 -29.35
N LEU A 68 -12.25 11.40 -29.21
CA LEU A 68 -11.74 10.80 -27.98
C LEU A 68 -11.73 11.87 -26.88
N PRO A 69 -12.21 11.56 -25.66
CA PRO A 69 -12.07 12.44 -24.52
C PRO A 69 -10.59 12.78 -24.28
N THR A 70 -10.31 14.05 -23.99
CA THR A 70 -8.99 14.50 -23.53
C THR A 70 -9.04 14.64 -22.02
N MET A 71 -8.19 13.89 -21.33
CA MET A 71 -8.07 13.96 -19.88
C MET A 71 -7.24 15.17 -19.47
N LEU A 72 -7.67 15.86 -18.42
CA LEU A 72 -6.96 17.00 -17.85
C LEU A 72 -6.86 16.82 -16.34
N GLY A 73 -5.63 16.66 -15.86
CA GLY A 73 -5.29 16.58 -14.43
C GLY A 73 -4.87 17.93 -13.83
N PRO A 74 -4.54 17.96 -12.52
CA PRO A 74 -4.14 19.18 -11.83
C PRO A 74 -2.96 19.89 -12.50
N GLY A 75 -3.05 21.22 -12.62
CA GLY A 75 -2.02 22.04 -13.24
C GLY A 75 -2.01 22.02 -14.78
N GLN A 76 -2.90 21.25 -15.43
CA GLN A 76 -3.03 21.23 -16.88
C GLN A 76 -4.09 22.22 -17.38
N SER A 77 -3.90 22.75 -18.58
CA SER A 77 -4.90 23.55 -19.28
C SER A 77 -5.16 23.04 -20.70
N LEU A 78 -6.36 23.29 -21.20
CA LEU A 78 -6.80 22.95 -22.55
C LEU A 78 -7.47 24.17 -23.18
N SER A 79 -6.90 24.64 -24.28
CA SER A 79 -7.52 25.61 -25.16
C SER A 79 -8.14 24.92 -26.36
N SER A 80 -9.41 25.17 -26.62
CA SER A 80 -10.17 24.61 -27.74
C SER A 80 -11.16 25.64 -28.27
N GLY A 81 -11.73 25.42 -29.46
CA GLY A 81 -12.73 26.32 -30.00
C GLY A 81 -13.47 25.78 -31.20
N ILE A 82 -14.51 26.48 -31.62
CA ILE A 82 -15.24 26.22 -32.86
C ILE A 82 -15.20 27.49 -33.69
N GLY A 83 -14.69 27.37 -34.91
CA GLY A 83 -14.66 28.46 -35.88
C GLY A 83 -16.06 28.83 -36.39
N PRO A 84 -16.21 29.98 -37.07
CA PRO A 84 -17.52 30.49 -37.52
C PRO A 84 -18.25 29.58 -38.51
N ASN A 85 -17.53 28.63 -39.13
CA ASN A 85 -18.10 27.62 -40.03
C ASN A 85 -18.53 26.32 -39.32
N GLY A 86 -18.53 26.30 -37.98
CA GLY A 86 -18.84 25.11 -37.18
C GLY A 86 -17.72 24.06 -37.13
N VAL A 87 -16.54 24.38 -37.66
CA VAL A 87 -15.36 23.49 -37.65
C VAL A 87 -14.59 23.67 -36.34
N MET A 88 -14.25 22.56 -35.71
CA MET A 88 -13.46 22.56 -34.48
C MET A 88 -12.03 23.03 -34.74
N LEU A 89 -11.56 23.95 -33.91
CA LEU A 89 -10.18 24.40 -33.86
C LEU A 89 -9.33 23.31 -33.18
N PRO A 90 -8.03 23.21 -33.52
CA PRO A 90 -7.15 22.25 -32.88
C PRO A 90 -7.10 22.51 -31.37
N MET A 91 -7.20 21.43 -30.60
CA MET A 91 -6.98 21.47 -29.17
C MET A 91 -5.51 21.72 -28.86
N GLN A 92 -5.25 22.56 -27.86
CA GLN A 92 -3.91 22.88 -27.39
C GLN A 92 -3.84 22.61 -25.89
N LEU A 93 -3.04 21.63 -25.49
CA LEU A 93 -2.69 21.44 -24.08
C LEU A 93 -1.63 22.46 -23.65
N GLY A 94 -1.75 22.91 -22.41
CA GLY A 94 -0.80 23.79 -21.76
C GLY A 94 -0.73 23.52 -20.26
N GLN A 95 -0.03 24.40 -19.55
CA GLN A 95 0.07 24.36 -18.09
C GLN A 95 -0.60 25.60 -17.50
N VAL A 96 -1.18 25.45 -16.31
CA VAL A 96 -1.71 26.57 -15.54
C VAL A 96 -0.54 27.23 -14.80
N SER A 97 -0.39 28.55 -14.95
CA SER A 97 0.66 29.26 -14.21
C SER A 97 0.39 29.23 -12.70
N ALA A 98 1.43 29.14 -11.88
CA ALA A 98 1.31 29.13 -10.42
C ALA A 98 0.52 30.35 -9.88
N ALA A 99 0.71 31.53 -10.48
CA ALA A 99 -0.04 32.73 -10.10
C ALA A 99 -1.55 32.62 -10.35
N MET A 100 -1.94 31.93 -11.44
CA MET A 100 -3.33 31.69 -11.78
C MET A 100 -3.95 30.62 -10.87
N MET A 101 -3.19 29.58 -10.52
CA MET A 101 -3.60 28.58 -9.54
C MET A 101 -3.95 29.22 -8.19
N THR A 102 -3.05 30.05 -7.65
CA THR A 102 -3.25 30.72 -6.36
C THR A 102 -4.44 31.69 -6.40
N ALA A 103 -4.60 32.44 -7.49
CA ALA A 103 -5.69 33.41 -7.60
C ALA A 103 -7.07 32.71 -7.63
N ILE A 104 -7.22 31.64 -8.41
CA ILE A 104 -8.49 30.94 -8.53
C ILE A 104 -8.82 30.15 -7.25
N GLN A 105 -7.81 29.57 -6.59
CA GLN A 105 -8.02 28.89 -5.31
C GLN A 105 -8.50 29.85 -4.23
N ALA A 106 -7.93 31.05 -4.15
CA ALA A 106 -8.39 32.09 -3.24
C ALA A 106 -9.84 32.54 -3.52
N ASP A 107 -10.24 32.63 -4.79
CA ASP A 107 -11.62 32.97 -5.17
C ASP A 107 -12.62 31.87 -4.78
N VAL A 108 -12.22 30.59 -4.89
CA VAL A 108 -13.03 29.43 -4.47
C VAL A 108 -13.21 29.40 -2.95
N GLU A 109 -12.13 29.60 -2.19
CA GLU A 109 -12.17 29.66 -0.72
C GLU A 109 -13.05 30.83 -0.24
N ALA A 110 -12.88 32.02 -0.81
CA ALA A 110 -13.70 33.19 -0.48
C ALA A 110 -15.19 33.00 -0.81
N ALA A 111 -15.51 32.30 -1.90
CA ALA A 111 -16.89 31.96 -2.27
C ALA A 111 -17.51 30.92 -1.31
N GLY A 112 -16.72 29.92 -0.88
CA GLY A 112 -17.14 28.92 0.12
C GLY A 112 -17.46 29.54 1.47
N GLU A 113 -16.58 30.43 1.96
CA GLU A 113 -16.78 31.18 3.21
C GLU A 113 -18.07 32.02 3.19
N ALA A 114 -18.36 32.68 2.07
CA ALA A 114 -19.56 33.51 1.91
C ALA A 114 -20.87 32.69 1.90
N MET A 115 -20.83 31.42 1.51
CA MET A 115 -21.98 30.52 1.48
C MET A 115 -22.17 29.70 2.77
N GLY A 116 -21.31 29.90 3.78
CA GLY A 116 -21.36 29.17 5.05
C GLY A 116 -20.96 27.69 4.93
N ILE A 117 -20.26 27.33 3.85
CA ILE A 117 -19.68 26.01 3.65
C ILE A 117 -18.25 26.11 4.18
N SER A 118 -18.01 25.59 5.38
CA SER A 118 -16.65 25.46 5.91
C SER A 118 -15.91 24.39 5.11
N VAL A 119 -14.93 24.82 4.32
CA VAL A 119 -13.90 23.94 3.76
C VAL A 119 -13.06 23.45 4.93
N ASP A 120 -13.29 22.22 5.36
CA ASP A 120 -12.31 21.53 6.18
C ASP A 120 -11.11 21.23 5.28
N GLY A 121 -9.97 21.82 5.65
CA GLY A 121 -8.75 21.80 4.87
C GLY A 121 -8.15 20.41 4.85
N SER A 122 -8.49 19.62 3.83
CA SER A 122 -7.61 18.54 3.36
C SER A 122 -6.51 19.20 2.52
N THR A 123 -5.41 19.51 3.21
CA THR A 123 -4.10 19.70 2.61
C THR A 123 -3.75 18.44 1.83
N ASP A 124 -3.79 18.55 0.51
CA ASP A 124 -3.09 17.63 -0.37
C ASP A 124 -2.08 18.46 -1.15
N ALA A 125 -0.87 18.50 -0.60
CA ALA A 125 0.25 19.29 -1.05
C ALA A 125 1.47 18.38 -1.16
N SER A 126 1.53 17.60 -2.23
CA SER A 126 2.75 17.10 -2.89
C SER A 126 2.28 16.35 -4.14
N ASP A 127 2.59 16.78 -5.35
CA ASP A 127 3.95 16.66 -5.84
C ASP A 127 4.23 17.65 -6.97
N ALA A 128 5.24 18.49 -6.75
CA ALA A 128 5.85 19.30 -7.77
C ALA A 128 7.35 19.38 -7.48
N SER A 129 8.13 18.44 -8.01
CA SER A 129 9.44 18.78 -8.58
C SER A 129 10.07 17.64 -9.40
N VAL A 130 9.89 17.72 -10.72
CA VAL A 130 10.80 17.12 -11.72
C VAL A 130 11.83 18.18 -12.13
N PRO A 131 13.14 17.90 -12.18
CA PRO A 131 14.04 18.61 -13.07
C PRO A 131 14.18 17.85 -14.40
N ALA A 132 14.20 18.64 -15.47
CA ALA A 132 14.22 18.24 -16.87
C ALA A 132 15.45 17.42 -17.31
N SER A 133 15.26 16.49 -18.25
CA SER A 133 15.74 16.60 -19.65
C SER A 133 16.00 15.24 -20.34
N GLU A 134 15.56 15.20 -21.60
CA GLU A 134 16.13 14.50 -22.78
C GLU A 134 15.85 13.00 -23.05
N GLU A 135 15.08 12.81 -24.14
CA GLU A 135 15.09 11.77 -25.19
C GLU A 135 15.41 10.29 -24.84
N ASP A 136 14.42 9.39 -24.99
CA ASP A 136 14.53 8.28 -25.96
C ASP A 136 13.15 7.62 -26.28
N ALA A 137 13.09 6.93 -27.42
CA ALA A 137 11.93 6.35 -28.11
C ALA A 137 11.13 5.25 -27.33
N PRO A 138 9.91 4.86 -27.77
CA PRO A 138 9.01 4.01 -26.97
C PRO A 138 9.40 2.53 -27.01
N SER A 139 9.20 1.81 -25.91
CA SER A 139 9.24 0.34 -25.85
C SER A 139 7.87 -0.26 -25.53
N GLU A 140 7.70 -1.51 -25.95
CA GLU A 140 6.46 -2.19 -26.38
C GLU A 140 5.44 -2.59 -25.29
N ASP A 141 5.21 -1.79 -24.25
CA ASP A 141 4.22 -2.11 -23.19
C ASP A 141 2.85 -1.43 -23.38
N GLU A 142 2.62 -0.66 -24.46
CA GLU A 142 1.30 -0.08 -24.80
C GLU A 142 0.29 -1.09 -25.39
N LEU A 143 0.49 -2.40 -25.16
CA LEU A 143 -0.37 -3.44 -25.72
C LEU A 143 -0.87 -4.44 -24.66
N ASN A 144 -1.44 -3.97 -23.53
CA ASN A 144 -2.37 -4.85 -22.82
C ASN A 144 -3.43 -4.26 -21.85
N GLU A 145 -3.79 -2.98 -21.90
CA GLU A 145 -4.86 -2.44 -21.01
C GLU A 145 -6.23 -2.27 -21.70
N SER A 146 -6.46 -2.99 -22.79
CA SER A 146 -7.81 -3.09 -23.39
C SER A 146 -8.55 -4.33 -22.88
N ASP A 147 -8.96 -4.36 -21.61
CA ASP A 147 -10.02 -5.28 -21.16
C ASP A 147 -10.71 -4.83 -19.85
N ASP A 148 -11.33 -3.64 -19.88
CA ASP A 148 -12.09 -3.06 -18.75
C ASP A 148 -13.60 -3.41 -18.81
N GLU A 149 -13.92 -4.68 -19.06
CA GLU A 149 -15.31 -5.22 -18.99
C GLU A 149 -15.71 -5.74 -17.59
N ARG A 150 -14.94 -5.48 -16.52
CA ARG A 150 -15.36 -5.85 -15.16
C ARG A 150 -16.21 -4.77 -14.50
N GLU A 151 -17.50 -4.80 -14.80
CA GLU A 151 -18.54 -4.22 -13.95
C GLU A 151 -18.37 -4.68 -12.49
N GLY A 152 -18.17 -3.74 -11.55
CA GLY A 152 -17.93 -4.03 -10.14
C GLY A 152 -18.58 -3.01 -9.20
N ALA A 153 -19.93 -3.02 -9.18
CA ALA A 153 -20.85 -2.36 -8.25
C ALA A 153 -20.22 -1.67 -7.02
N SER A 154 -20.30 -0.34 -6.97
CA SER A 154 -20.25 0.41 -5.71
C SER A 154 -21.66 0.45 -5.10
N LYS A 155 -21.97 -0.51 -4.23
CA LYS A 155 -22.91 -0.27 -3.14
C LYS A 155 -22.06 0.05 -1.91
N GLY A 156 -22.22 1.25 -1.39
CA GLY A 156 -21.67 1.62 -0.10
C GLY A 156 -22.46 0.98 1.03
N VAL A 157 -21.74 0.62 2.08
CA VAL A 157 -22.21 0.51 3.47
C VAL A 157 -21.02 0.91 4.35
N GLY A 158 -21.24 1.79 5.32
CA GLY A 158 -20.30 2.08 6.41
C GLY A 158 -19.68 3.47 6.34
N ASP A 159 -19.98 4.28 7.35
CA ASP A 159 -19.39 5.59 7.68
C ASP A 159 -18.08 5.41 8.48
N ASP A 160 -17.37 4.30 8.26
CA ASP A 160 -16.06 3.98 8.84
C ASP A 160 -15.10 3.83 7.65
N ASP A 161 -14.02 4.62 7.61
CA ASP A 161 -13.07 4.63 6.49
C ASP A 161 -12.47 3.22 6.20
N ASN A 162 -12.46 2.32 7.20
CA ASN A 162 -12.07 0.91 7.05
C ASN A 162 -13.06 0.07 6.22
N GLY A 163 -14.35 0.42 6.22
CA GLY A 163 -15.37 -0.34 5.48
C GLY A 163 -15.21 -0.21 3.97
N THR A 164 -14.64 0.88 3.48
CA THR A 164 -14.32 1.04 2.05
C THR A 164 -13.09 0.24 1.63
N ASP A 165 -12.09 0.14 2.51
CA ASP A 165 -10.84 -0.53 2.22
C ASP A 165 -10.99 -2.05 2.34
N ALA A 166 -11.67 -2.54 3.38
CA ALA A 166 -12.03 -3.96 3.50
C ALA A 166 -12.86 -4.44 2.30
N VAL A 167 -13.82 -3.63 1.81
CA VAL A 167 -14.58 -3.95 0.59
C VAL A 167 -13.69 -3.94 -0.67
N ALA A 168 -12.61 -3.15 -0.69
CA ALA A 168 -11.65 -3.19 -1.78
C ALA A 168 -10.80 -4.47 -1.73
N LEU A 169 -10.38 -4.90 -0.54
CA LEU A 169 -9.66 -6.16 -0.31
C LEU A 169 -10.53 -7.38 -0.68
N ASP A 170 -11.81 -7.36 -0.31
CA ASP A 170 -12.81 -8.36 -0.69
C ASP A 170 -12.93 -8.50 -2.22
N LYS A 171 -13.04 -7.36 -2.89
CA LYS A 171 -13.08 -7.31 -4.36
C LYS A 171 -11.78 -7.72 -5.03
N ALA A 172 -10.64 -7.51 -4.37
CA ALA A 172 -9.34 -7.97 -4.82
C ALA A 172 -9.17 -9.48 -4.61
N GLY A 173 -10.09 -10.13 -3.88
CA GLY A 173 -10.01 -11.54 -3.53
C GLY A 173 -8.94 -11.84 -2.47
N LEU A 174 -8.58 -10.83 -1.67
CA LEU A 174 -7.63 -10.97 -0.57
C LEU A 174 -8.31 -11.39 0.73
N ILE A 175 -9.60 -11.07 0.90
CA ILE A 175 -10.47 -11.50 1.99
C ILE A 175 -11.84 -11.88 1.43
N ASP A 176 -12.67 -12.59 2.21
CA ASP A 176 -14.09 -12.84 1.93
C ASP A 176 -14.94 -12.25 3.05
N LEU A 177 -15.59 -11.09 2.82
CA LEU A 177 -16.42 -10.46 3.85
C LEU A 177 -17.73 -11.21 4.14
N ASP A 178 -18.10 -12.20 3.31
CA ASP A 178 -19.20 -13.12 3.61
C ASP A 178 -18.73 -14.25 4.56
N ASP A 179 -17.42 -14.48 4.69
CA ASP A 179 -16.84 -15.38 5.68
C ASP A 179 -16.70 -14.70 7.06
N PRO A 180 -17.21 -15.33 8.14
CA PRO A 180 -17.21 -14.71 9.47
C PRO A 180 -15.82 -14.59 10.11
N GLU A 181 -14.84 -15.42 9.71
CA GLU A 181 -13.47 -15.35 10.23
C GLU A 181 -12.73 -14.17 9.59
N ASP A 182 -12.82 -14.02 8.28
CA ASP A 182 -12.25 -12.88 7.54
C ASP A 182 -12.91 -11.55 7.94
N LEU A 183 -14.24 -11.54 8.10
CA LEU A 183 -14.97 -10.37 8.58
C LEU A 183 -14.51 -9.92 9.97
N ALA A 184 -14.16 -10.86 10.86
CA ALA A 184 -13.67 -10.55 12.20
C ALA A 184 -12.24 -9.97 12.19
N LYS A 185 -11.44 -10.32 11.18
CA LYS A 185 -10.06 -9.84 10.98
C LYS A 185 -9.97 -8.63 10.03
N ALA A 186 -11.09 -8.16 9.46
CA ALA A 186 -11.10 -7.18 8.37
C ALA A 186 -10.30 -5.90 8.68
N ASP A 187 -10.37 -5.38 9.91
CA ASP A 187 -9.59 -4.21 10.33
C ASP A 187 -8.08 -4.48 10.32
N SER A 188 -7.67 -5.67 10.78
CA SER A 188 -6.27 -6.10 10.75
C SER A 188 -5.76 -6.28 9.33
N TYR A 189 -6.58 -6.83 8.41
CA TYR A 189 -6.23 -6.89 6.99
C TYR A 189 -6.01 -5.49 6.39
N VAL A 190 -6.89 -4.54 6.68
CA VAL A 190 -6.76 -3.15 6.20
C VAL A 190 -5.47 -2.53 6.73
N GLU A 191 -5.14 -2.74 7.99
CA GLU A 191 -3.92 -2.21 8.59
C GLU A 191 -2.65 -2.82 7.98
N VAL A 192 -2.56 -4.16 7.92
CA VAL A 192 -1.41 -4.86 7.34
C VAL A 192 -1.19 -4.44 5.89
N THR A 193 -2.27 -4.37 5.09
CA THR A 193 -2.18 -3.94 3.69
C THR A 193 -1.84 -2.45 3.55
N GLY A 194 -2.24 -1.62 4.51
CA GLY A 194 -1.82 -0.22 4.60
C GLY A 194 -0.31 -0.08 4.82
N TYR A 195 0.24 -0.79 5.81
CA TYR A 195 1.70 -0.82 6.04
C TYR A 195 2.45 -1.36 4.82
N ALA A 196 1.96 -2.45 4.22
CA ALA A 196 2.56 -3.03 3.01
C ALA A 196 2.58 -2.04 1.82
N ALA A 197 1.52 -1.24 1.65
CA ALA A 197 1.48 -0.22 0.62
C ALA A 197 2.54 0.86 0.84
N THR A 198 2.73 1.31 2.09
CA THR A 198 3.80 2.26 2.45
C THR A 198 5.18 1.66 2.19
N THR A 199 5.45 0.44 2.66
CA THR A 199 6.73 -0.25 2.43
C THR A 199 7.02 -0.43 0.93
N LEU A 200 6.01 -0.77 0.13
CA LEU A 200 6.15 -0.90 -1.32
C LEU A 200 6.49 0.45 -1.98
N GLU A 201 5.82 1.53 -1.57
CA GLU A 201 6.10 2.88 -2.07
C GLU A 201 7.55 3.29 -1.79
N GLU A 202 8.03 3.06 -0.56
CA GLU A 202 9.41 3.31 -0.19
C GLU A 202 10.40 2.50 -1.06
N LYS A 203 10.14 1.22 -1.30
CA LYS A 203 10.97 0.39 -2.19
C LYS A 203 10.98 0.92 -3.62
N VAL A 204 9.82 1.32 -4.15
CA VAL A 204 9.71 1.94 -5.48
C VAL A 204 10.53 3.23 -5.55
N GLU A 205 10.47 4.08 -4.53
CA GLU A 205 11.26 5.32 -4.44
C GLU A 205 12.77 5.05 -4.34
N GLN A 206 13.19 4.07 -3.56
CA GLN A 206 14.59 3.65 -3.45
C GLN A 206 15.14 3.17 -4.80
N ARG A 207 14.32 2.44 -5.58
CA ARG A 207 14.65 2.05 -6.96
C ARG A 207 14.78 3.27 -7.87
N ARG A 208 13.79 4.18 -7.86
CA ARG A 208 13.79 5.40 -8.69
C ARG A 208 14.94 6.34 -8.39
N SER A 209 15.37 6.41 -7.13
CA SER A 209 16.49 7.25 -6.70
C SER A 209 17.87 6.63 -6.93
N GLY A 210 17.95 5.39 -7.44
CA GLY A 210 19.21 4.66 -7.66
C GLY A 210 19.98 4.38 -6.36
N ARG A 211 19.33 4.50 -5.20
CA ARG A 211 19.92 4.23 -3.88
C ARG A 211 19.72 2.81 -3.40
N ARG A 212 19.11 1.94 -4.21
CA ARG A 212 18.95 0.53 -3.86
C ARG A 212 20.33 -0.06 -3.60
N SER A 213 20.60 -0.40 -2.35
CA SER A 213 21.78 -1.15 -1.96
C SER A 213 21.71 -2.52 -2.63
N GLU A 214 22.80 -2.99 -3.26
CA GLU A 214 22.86 -4.35 -3.82
C GLU A 214 22.72 -5.44 -2.73
N THR A 215 22.78 -5.06 -1.46
CA THR A 215 22.98 -5.96 -0.33
C THR A 215 21.71 -6.35 0.41
N SER A 216 20.57 -5.69 0.21
CA SER A 216 19.35 -6.04 0.96
C SER A 216 18.08 -5.83 0.16
N GLU A 217 17.15 -6.75 0.43
CA GLU A 217 15.71 -6.66 0.25
C GLU A 217 15.15 -7.00 -1.13
N LYS A 218 14.13 -7.84 -1.06
CA LYS A 218 13.42 -8.45 -2.18
C LYS A 218 13.00 -7.40 -3.19
N ASP A 219 12.99 -7.78 -4.47
CA ASP A 219 12.31 -6.94 -5.46
C ASP A 219 10.81 -6.89 -5.19
N ASP A 220 10.19 -5.83 -5.70
CA ASP A 220 8.79 -5.51 -5.48
C ASP A 220 7.87 -6.67 -5.90
N ALA A 221 8.23 -7.42 -6.93
CA ALA A 221 7.45 -8.57 -7.38
C ALA A 221 7.56 -9.74 -6.38
N THR A 222 8.76 -10.02 -5.88
CA THR A 222 9.02 -11.05 -4.87
C THR A 222 8.35 -10.67 -3.55
N PHE A 223 8.51 -9.42 -3.09
CA PHE A 223 7.82 -8.87 -1.93
C PHE A 223 6.30 -9.06 -2.01
N LEU A 224 5.68 -8.64 -3.12
CA LEU A 224 4.23 -8.80 -3.30
C LEU A 224 3.81 -10.26 -3.40
N THR A 225 4.62 -11.12 -4.05
CA THR A 225 4.31 -12.56 -4.17
C THR A 225 4.33 -13.22 -2.80
N ASP A 226 5.39 -12.99 -2.02
CA ASP A 226 5.54 -13.57 -0.69
C ASP A 226 4.45 -13.04 0.25
N LEU A 227 4.20 -11.72 0.25
CA LEU A 227 3.18 -11.12 1.11
C LEU A 227 1.79 -11.65 0.76
N THR A 228 1.42 -11.69 -0.52
CA THR A 228 0.07 -12.14 -0.91
C THR A 228 -0.15 -13.62 -0.66
N SER A 229 0.89 -14.47 -0.73
CA SER A 229 0.74 -15.89 -0.39
C SER A 229 0.65 -16.16 1.11
N ASN A 230 1.19 -15.26 1.94
CA ASN A 230 1.27 -15.42 3.39
C ASN A 230 0.46 -14.36 4.15
N LEU A 231 -0.46 -13.65 3.47
CA LEU A 231 -1.16 -12.48 4.04
C LEU A 231 -1.97 -12.84 5.30
N ASP A 232 -2.64 -14.00 5.30
CA ASP A 232 -3.41 -14.45 6.48
C ASP A 232 -2.50 -14.72 7.68
N ASP A 233 -1.33 -15.34 7.47
CA ASP A 233 -0.36 -15.57 8.53
C ASP A 233 0.23 -14.26 9.05
N VAL A 234 0.56 -13.31 8.16
CA VAL A 234 1.02 -11.97 8.55
C VAL A 234 -0.03 -11.25 9.39
N VAL A 235 -1.32 -11.34 9.01
CA VAL A 235 -2.42 -10.76 9.77
C VAL A 235 -2.56 -11.42 11.14
N ASP A 236 -2.49 -12.76 11.21
CA ASP A 236 -2.54 -13.49 12.48
C ASP A 236 -1.39 -13.09 13.41
N VAL A 237 -0.16 -13.02 12.91
CA VAL A 237 1.02 -12.56 13.67
C VAL A 237 0.80 -11.14 14.19
N SER A 238 0.23 -10.23 13.38
CA SER A 238 -0.05 -8.86 13.80
C SER A 238 -1.09 -8.79 14.93
N ILE A 239 -2.09 -9.68 14.92
CA ILE A 239 -3.10 -9.80 15.97
C ILE A 239 -2.47 -10.35 17.26
N GLU A 240 -1.62 -11.36 17.16
CA GLU A 240 -0.90 -11.93 18.30
C GLU A 240 0.04 -10.89 18.94
N ALA A 241 0.78 -10.13 18.13
CA ALA A 241 1.63 -9.04 18.58
C ALA A 241 0.84 -7.94 19.31
N GLU A 242 -0.34 -7.59 18.81
CA GLU A 242 -1.24 -6.63 19.46
C GLU A 242 -1.74 -7.16 20.80
N ALA A 243 -2.12 -8.44 20.87
CA ALA A 243 -2.65 -9.07 22.08
C ALA A 243 -1.64 -9.05 23.25
N ILE A 244 -0.34 -9.11 22.96
CA ILE A 244 0.74 -9.04 23.95
C ILE A 244 1.36 -7.63 24.08
N GLY A 245 0.98 -6.69 23.21
CA GLY A 245 1.41 -5.29 23.27
C GLY A 245 2.81 -5.00 22.71
N VAL A 246 3.31 -5.79 21.75
CA VAL A 246 4.62 -5.59 21.09
C VAL A 246 4.52 -5.03 19.66
N LYS A 247 3.30 -4.77 19.19
CA LYS A 247 3.03 -4.18 17.88
C LYS A 247 3.76 -2.84 17.72
N SER A 248 4.58 -2.73 16.67
CA SER A 248 5.43 -1.57 16.39
C SER A 248 5.80 -1.51 14.91
N ASP A 249 6.27 -0.35 14.44
CA ASP A 249 6.69 -0.18 13.04
C ASP A 249 7.85 -1.13 12.69
N ALA A 250 8.81 -1.32 13.60
CA ALA A 250 9.94 -2.24 13.40
C ALA A 250 9.49 -3.71 13.25
N MET A 251 8.42 -4.09 13.96
CA MET A 251 7.80 -5.40 13.82
C MET A 251 7.14 -5.55 12.44
N PHE A 252 6.41 -4.52 11.96
CA PHE A 252 5.84 -4.54 10.61
C PHE A 252 6.91 -4.54 9.52
N ASP A 253 7.98 -3.76 9.65
CA ASP A 253 9.09 -3.74 8.69
C ASP A 253 9.68 -5.14 8.50
N SER A 254 9.96 -5.83 9.61
CA SER A 254 10.49 -7.19 9.62
C SER A 254 9.48 -8.21 9.07
N LEU A 255 8.25 -8.17 9.57
CA LEU A 255 7.19 -9.11 9.18
C LEU A 255 6.82 -9.00 7.70
N LEU A 256 6.80 -7.79 7.14
CA LEU A 256 6.48 -7.59 5.73
C LEU A 256 7.65 -7.99 4.83
N GLU A 257 8.89 -7.71 5.22
CA GLU A 257 10.08 -8.11 4.44
C GLU A 257 10.26 -9.63 4.42
N SER A 258 9.92 -10.29 5.52
CA SER A 258 10.08 -11.74 5.74
C SER A 258 8.73 -12.46 5.91
N SER A 259 7.72 -12.03 5.17
CA SER A 259 6.35 -12.57 5.26
C SER A 259 6.23 -14.08 5.02
N GLU A 260 7.16 -14.70 4.30
CA GLU A 260 7.26 -16.15 4.12
C GLU A 260 7.51 -16.91 5.43
N ASN A 261 8.09 -16.25 6.43
CA ASN A 261 8.37 -16.83 7.74
C ASN A 261 7.25 -16.56 8.76
N ALA A 262 6.16 -15.89 8.38
CA ALA A 262 5.06 -15.55 9.29
C ALA A 262 4.42 -16.80 9.92
N ALA A 263 4.32 -17.90 9.17
CA ALA A 263 3.83 -19.18 9.68
C ALA A 263 4.74 -19.75 10.79
N ASP A 264 6.05 -19.62 10.65
CA ASP A 264 7.01 -20.07 11.68
C ASP A 264 6.92 -19.20 12.94
N VAL A 265 6.71 -17.88 12.80
CA VAL A 265 6.45 -17.00 13.95
C VAL A 265 5.22 -17.48 14.73
N LYS A 266 4.11 -17.82 14.05
CA LYS A 266 2.91 -18.36 14.72
C LYS A 266 3.21 -19.62 15.51
N GLU A 267 4.00 -20.54 14.95
CA GLU A 267 4.39 -21.76 15.63
C GLU A 267 5.28 -21.47 16.87
N VAL A 268 6.25 -20.57 16.72
CA VAL A 268 7.12 -20.12 17.82
C VAL A 268 6.29 -19.49 18.95
N VAL A 269 5.36 -18.59 18.63
CA VAL A 269 4.48 -17.94 19.59
C VAL A 269 3.55 -18.94 20.26
N ALA A 270 3.02 -19.92 19.52
CA ALA A 270 2.17 -20.97 20.07
C ALA A 270 2.92 -21.82 21.11
N VAL A 271 4.17 -22.21 20.84
CA VAL A 271 4.99 -22.94 21.82
C VAL A 271 5.36 -22.06 23.00
N ALA A 272 5.71 -20.78 22.78
CA ALA A 272 5.95 -19.84 23.86
C ALA A 272 4.73 -19.73 24.80
N ALA A 273 3.51 -19.71 24.25
CA ALA A 273 2.28 -19.72 25.04
C ALA A 273 2.07 -21.04 25.79
N GLU A 274 2.37 -22.19 25.18
CA GLU A 274 2.26 -23.50 25.83
C GLU A 274 3.19 -23.63 27.05
N ILE A 275 4.42 -23.13 26.93
CA ILE A 275 5.40 -23.19 28.02
C ILE A 275 5.25 -22.03 29.03
N GLY A 276 4.41 -21.03 28.74
CA GLY A 276 4.17 -19.87 29.59
C GLY A 276 5.24 -18.78 29.53
N ALA A 277 5.91 -18.64 28.39
CA ALA A 277 6.92 -17.63 28.07
C ALA A 277 6.41 -16.59 27.05
N ASN A 278 5.08 -16.38 26.96
CA ASN A 278 4.44 -15.53 25.95
C ASN A 278 4.19 -14.07 26.39
N ASP A 279 5.08 -13.52 27.20
CA ASP A 279 5.02 -12.11 27.59
C ASP A 279 5.85 -11.22 26.66
N ALA A 280 5.50 -9.94 26.61
CA ALA A 280 6.16 -8.97 25.72
C ALA A 280 7.69 -8.96 25.86
N GLU A 281 8.23 -9.00 27.08
CA GLU A 281 9.68 -8.95 27.30
C GLU A 281 10.38 -10.20 26.75
N SER A 282 9.71 -11.36 26.81
CA SER A 282 10.26 -12.63 26.38
C SER A 282 10.26 -12.83 24.86
N ILE A 283 9.20 -12.41 24.15
CA ILE A 283 9.01 -12.75 22.72
C ILE A 283 9.02 -11.55 21.75
N GLU A 284 9.19 -10.31 22.21
CA GLU A 284 9.29 -9.12 21.32
C GLU A 284 10.35 -9.31 20.23
N SER A 285 11.51 -9.89 20.57
CA SER A 285 12.58 -10.13 19.60
C SER A 285 12.16 -11.07 18.46
N VAL A 286 11.26 -12.04 18.71
CA VAL A 286 10.72 -12.93 17.66
C VAL A 286 9.92 -12.13 16.62
N PHE A 287 9.16 -11.12 17.05
CA PHE A 287 8.36 -10.29 16.16
C PHE A 287 9.17 -9.24 15.38
N ILE A 288 10.36 -8.89 15.86
CA ILE A 288 11.25 -7.91 15.20
C ILE A 288 12.29 -8.62 14.30
N ASN A 289 12.55 -9.90 14.51
CA ASN A 289 13.51 -10.70 13.73
C ASN A 289 12.78 -11.86 13.04
N VAL A 290 11.78 -11.54 12.22
CA VAL A 290 10.95 -12.53 11.52
C VAL A 290 11.75 -13.33 10.50
N ASP A 291 12.81 -12.76 9.93
CA ASP A 291 13.78 -13.45 9.09
C ASP A 291 14.46 -14.64 9.81
N GLN A 292 14.55 -14.59 11.14
CA GLN A 292 15.16 -15.61 11.99
C GLN A 292 14.18 -16.67 12.53
N ALA A 293 12.88 -16.56 12.24
CA ALA A 293 11.86 -17.42 12.85
C ALA A 293 12.05 -18.92 12.54
N ASP A 294 12.48 -19.27 11.33
CA ASP A 294 12.83 -20.66 10.95
C ASP A 294 13.94 -21.23 11.85
N ALA A 295 14.98 -20.44 12.13
CA ALA A 295 16.07 -20.86 13.00
C ALA A 295 15.62 -21.02 14.47
N VAL A 296 14.76 -20.12 14.97
CA VAL A 296 14.16 -20.26 16.31
C VAL A 296 13.33 -21.55 16.40
N LYS A 297 12.52 -21.82 15.37
CA LYS A 297 11.70 -23.03 15.28
C LYS A 297 12.55 -24.30 15.28
N GLU A 298 13.60 -24.38 14.47
CA GLU A 298 14.49 -25.54 14.48
C GLU A 298 15.19 -25.76 15.84
N VAL A 299 15.62 -24.68 16.50
CA VAL A 299 16.18 -24.75 17.86
C VAL A 299 15.15 -25.32 18.85
N MET A 300 13.88 -24.92 18.74
CA MET A 300 12.80 -25.47 19.56
C MET A 300 12.55 -26.96 19.28
N GLU A 301 12.57 -27.38 18.01
CA GLU A 301 12.41 -28.79 17.63
C GLU A 301 13.51 -29.66 18.26
N VAL A 302 14.77 -29.21 18.20
CA VAL A 302 15.90 -29.89 18.87
C VAL A 302 15.69 -29.95 20.38
N ALA A 303 15.22 -28.85 21.00
CA ALA A 303 14.91 -28.84 22.42
C ALA A 303 13.78 -29.82 22.76
N SER A 304 12.75 -29.93 21.91
CA SER A 304 11.63 -30.85 22.06
C SER A 304 12.06 -32.32 22.01
N ASP A 305 12.87 -32.69 21.01
CA ASP A 305 13.42 -34.04 20.85
C ASP A 305 14.22 -34.52 22.08
N LEU A 306 14.80 -33.56 22.81
CA LEU A 306 15.58 -33.80 24.01
C LEU A 306 14.79 -33.69 25.32
N GLY A 307 13.51 -33.31 25.24
CA GLY A 307 12.66 -33.06 26.40
C GLY A 307 13.06 -31.82 27.20
N ALA A 308 13.64 -30.82 26.52
CA ALA A 308 14.08 -29.54 27.06
C ALA A 308 13.21 -28.35 26.59
N GLN A 309 12.09 -28.61 25.92
CA GLN A 309 11.12 -27.58 25.51
C GLN A 309 10.30 -27.11 26.73
N ASP A 310 10.89 -26.23 27.52
CA ASP A 310 10.27 -25.61 28.70
C ASP A 310 10.71 -24.13 28.81
N ALA A 311 9.99 -23.37 29.63
CA ALA A 311 10.26 -21.93 29.79
C ALA A 311 11.64 -21.64 30.38
N GLU A 312 12.23 -22.55 31.17
CA GLU A 312 13.56 -22.33 31.74
C GLU A 312 14.60 -22.29 30.61
N ASN A 313 14.46 -23.15 29.60
CA ASN A 313 15.42 -23.25 28.51
C ASN A 313 15.13 -22.28 27.35
N LEU A 314 13.87 -22.08 26.97
CA LEU A 314 13.54 -21.38 25.72
C LEU A 314 13.31 -19.87 25.85
N THR A 315 13.10 -19.33 27.06
CA THR A 315 12.89 -17.88 27.22
C THR A 315 14.04 -17.07 26.67
N ALA A 316 15.29 -17.48 26.93
CA ALA A 316 16.48 -16.78 26.41
C ALA A 316 16.60 -16.87 24.88
N VAL A 317 16.15 -17.98 24.27
CA VAL A 317 16.12 -18.13 22.81
C VAL A 317 15.14 -17.14 22.21
N PHE A 318 13.93 -17.02 22.78
CA PHE A 318 12.93 -16.08 22.29
C PHE A 318 13.36 -14.62 22.46
N SER A 319 14.00 -14.29 23.57
CA SER A 319 14.46 -12.92 23.84
C SER A 319 15.62 -12.49 22.93
N ASN A 320 16.35 -13.46 22.35
CA ASN A 320 17.50 -13.23 21.49
C ASN A 320 17.32 -13.90 20.11
N ALA A 321 16.12 -13.79 19.54
CA ALA A 321 15.79 -14.35 18.23
C ALA A 321 16.70 -13.84 17.11
N ASP A 322 17.25 -12.62 17.25
CA ASP A 322 18.27 -12.05 16.35
C ASP A 322 19.55 -12.90 16.23
N LYS A 323 19.79 -13.81 17.17
CA LYS A 323 20.96 -14.70 17.22
C LYS A 323 20.60 -16.16 16.96
N ALA A 324 19.37 -16.44 16.50
CA ALA A 324 18.89 -17.80 16.33
C ALA A 324 19.72 -18.59 15.30
N ASP A 325 20.14 -17.96 14.20
CA ASP A 325 21.05 -18.57 13.23
C ASP A 325 22.38 -19.01 13.86
N ASP A 326 22.99 -18.18 14.71
CA ASP A 326 24.22 -18.50 15.41
C ASP A 326 24.01 -19.66 16.40
N LEU A 327 22.90 -19.65 17.13
CA LEU A 327 22.54 -20.71 18.06
C LEU A 327 22.29 -22.03 17.32
N LYS A 328 21.56 -22.00 16.21
CA LYS A 328 21.35 -23.13 15.29
C LYS A 328 22.68 -23.70 14.82
N ALA A 329 23.61 -22.85 14.38
CA ALA A 329 24.94 -23.28 13.98
C ALA A 329 25.72 -23.96 15.14
N VAL A 330 25.60 -23.44 16.37
CA VAL A 330 26.18 -24.08 17.56
C VAL A 330 25.55 -25.45 17.83
N MET A 331 24.23 -25.57 17.67
CA MET A 331 23.51 -26.84 17.82
C MET A 331 23.90 -27.87 16.76
N ASP A 332 24.07 -27.45 15.51
CA ASP A 332 24.55 -28.30 14.42
C ASP A 332 25.94 -28.86 14.73
N VAL A 333 26.86 -28.01 15.18
CA VAL A 333 28.21 -28.43 15.60
C VAL A 333 28.13 -29.38 16.79
N ALA A 334 27.24 -29.13 17.76
CA ALA A 334 27.03 -30.02 18.89
C ALA A 334 26.49 -31.38 18.44
N THR A 335 25.54 -31.41 17.52
CA THR A 335 25.00 -32.63 16.90
C THR A 335 26.10 -33.41 16.17
N GLU A 336 26.92 -32.72 15.39
CA GLU A 336 28.02 -33.38 14.67
C GLU A 336 29.10 -33.92 15.63
N THR A 337 29.38 -33.22 16.73
CA THR A 337 30.48 -33.55 17.65
C THR A 337 30.08 -34.56 18.72
N LEU A 338 28.89 -34.39 19.29
CA LEU A 338 28.39 -35.14 20.46
C LEU A 338 27.28 -36.12 20.09
N GLY A 339 26.63 -35.94 18.94
CA GLY A 339 25.54 -36.80 18.50
C GLY A 339 25.99 -38.23 18.17
N SER A 340 25.07 -39.15 18.39
CA SER A 340 25.22 -40.57 18.05
C SER A 340 24.53 -40.86 16.74
N ASP A 341 25.07 -41.79 15.95
CA ASP A 341 24.42 -42.28 14.73
C ASP A 341 23.13 -43.03 15.11
N ASP A 342 22.00 -42.60 14.57
CA ASP A 342 20.68 -43.21 14.79
C ASP A 342 20.48 -44.55 14.04
N GLY A 343 21.49 -44.99 13.29
CA GLY A 343 21.46 -46.18 12.44
C GLY A 343 21.09 -45.88 11.00
N THR A 344 20.80 -44.61 10.66
CA THR A 344 20.55 -44.15 9.29
C THR A 344 21.76 -43.43 8.69
N GLY A 345 22.82 -43.20 9.47
CA GLY A 345 23.98 -42.41 9.11
C GLY A 345 23.84 -40.93 9.48
N THR A 346 22.74 -40.54 10.13
CA THR A 346 22.50 -39.20 10.67
C THR A 346 22.89 -39.18 12.14
N LYS A 347 23.64 -38.16 12.56
CA LYS A 347 23.94 -37.96 13.98
C LYS A 347 22.78 -37.21 14.63
N VAL A 348 22.36 -37.69 15.78
CA VAL A 348 21.31 -37.07 16.59
C VAL A 348 21.79 -36.91 18.02
N LEU A 349 21.38 -35.82 18.64
CA LEU A 349 21.57 -35.63 20.07
C LEU A 349 20.61 -36.55 20.82
N ASP A 350 21.04 -37.06 21.97
CA ASP A 350 20.21 -37.88 22.83
C ASP A 350 20.12 -37.27 24.24
N SER A 351 19.33 -37.89 25.11
CA SER A 351 19.12 -37.45 26.50
C SER A 351 20.41 -37.22 27.31
N SER A 352 21.55 -37.79 26.91
CA SER A 352 22.83 -37.55 27.58
C SER A 352 23.42 -36.16 27.29
N SER A 353 23.01 -35.53 26.18
CA SER A 353 23.39 -34.16 25.80
C SER A 353 22.42 -33.09 26.32
N ALA A 354 21.28 -33.49 26.88
CA ALA A 354 20.22 -32.58 27.33
C ALA A 354 20.69 -31.53 28.33
N SER A 355 21.60 -31.88 29.26
CA SER A 355 22.11 -30.93 30.25
C SER A 355 23.06 -29.89 29.64
N ILE A 356 23.82 -30.26 28.61
CA ILE A 356 24.71 -29.34 27.90
C ILE A 356 23.85 -28.36 27.10
N LEU A 357 22.84 -28.87 26.41
CA LEU A 357 21.96 -28.05 25.57
C LEU A 357 21.03 -27.16 26.38
N SER A 358 20.49 -27.63 27.50
CA SER A 358 19.78 -26.78 28.45
C SER A 358 20.65 -25.60 28.89
N SER A 359 21.92 -25.84 29.20
CA SER A 359 22.85 -24.74 29.50
C SER A 359 23.11 -23.83 28.30
N THR A 360 23.21 -24.35 27.08
CA THR A 360 23.39 -23.51 25.88
C THR A 360 22.16 -22.65 25.61
N LEU A 361 20.97 -23.25 25.65
CA LEU A 361 19.66 -22.60 25.47
C LEU A 361 19.44 -21.47 26.48
N GLN A 362 19.71 -21.74 27.77
CA GLN A 362 19.60 -20.75 28.84
C GLN A 362 20.57 -19.56 28.72
N ASN A 363 21.64 -19.72 27.93
CA ASN A 363 22.64 -18.68 27.69
C ASN A 363 22.69 -18.29 26.20
N ALA A 364 21.57 -18.44 25.49
CA ALA A 364 21.39 -17.94 24.13
C ALA A 364 21.39 -16.40 24.17
N ASP A 365 22.59 -15.81 24.07
CA ASP A 365 22.94 -14.39 23.97
C ASP A 365 24.23 -14.28 23.14
#